data_AF-A0A961GFU2-F1
#
_entry.id   AF-A0A961GFU2-F1
#
_cell.length_a   1.000
_cell.length_b   1.000
_cell.length_c   1.000
_cell.angle_alpha   90.00
_cell.angle_beta   90.00
_cell.angle_gamma   90.00
#
_symmetry.space_group_name_H-M   'P 1'
#
loop_
_entity.id
_entity.type
_entity.pdbx_description
1 polymer ?
#
loop_
_entity_poly.entity_id
_entity_poly.type
_entity_poly.pdbx_seq_one_letter_code
_entity_poly.pdbx_strand_id
1 'polypeptide(L)'
;MPSTDIQLWGGPDPFAAMDPLHAVLPVPLMVRSEDPISGSGLEGDPKLTDVSQNSNNSDTSSTEPDTMPAAASDPEAESAPQGAAEPGDSSDDKNETAGRGWVVPPGGSRVDALFVVSPTRLGIGRTEGEDEPVWVELMSIRGLDAIGDGPKDGLTEVEITTDDGRVIGAGWTETFCNAVVEALSRTIAAEAASLANSAPESRAERPAGVLELEDVTYLGGFPNESKKRKRCTAVLSEEGMEVSGPGLTDMRLAWGQVRSVEAQNSDEARFRTNTKIHRDSSALVFECDDDVTVMLEARDCPTIPLRQAIVTLLDGLDVAIK
;
A
#
# COMPACT_ATOMS: atom_id res chain seq x y z
N MET A 1 -38.44 -24.86 67.21
CA MET A 1 -37.76 -23.66 67.73
C MET A 1 -36.63 -23.32 66.77
N PRO A 2 -36.33 -22.04 66.52
CA PRO A 2 -37.07 -21.05 65.72
C PRO A 2 -36.30 -20.74 64.40
N SER A 3 -36.94 -20.36 63.29
CA SER A 3 -37.45 -19.03 62.93
C SER A 3 -36.42 -17.91 63.09
N THR A 4 -35.99 -17.25 62.00
CA THR A 4 -35.92 -15.78 61.92
C THR A 4 -35.88 -15.32 60.45
N ASP A 5 -37.03 -14.86 59.96
CA ASP A 5 -37.17 -13.77 58.98
C ASP A 5 -36.63 -12.47 59.57
N ILE A 6 -35.92 -11.65 58.78
CA ILE A 6 -35.95 -10.19 58.92
C ILE A 6 -36.00 -9.56 57.52
N GLN A 7 -37.22 -9.22 57.10
CA GLN A 7 -37.51 -8.03 56.30
C GLN A 7 -37.25 -6.76 57.11
N LEU A 8 -37.20 -5.61 56.42
CA LEU A 8 -37.60 -4.23 56.79
C LEU A 8 -36.51 -3.27 56.27
N TRP A 9 -36.70 -2.21 55.49
CA TRP A 9 -37.80 -1.39 54.95
C TRP A 9 -37.12 -0.53 53.84
N GLY A 10 -37.76 0.04 52.80
CA GLY A 10 -39.14 0.46 52.66
C GLY A 10 -39.21 1.94 52.26
N GLY A 11 -39.07 2.22 50.96
CA GLY A 11 -39.62 3.37 50.19
C GLY A 11 -39.41 4.82 50.70
N PRO A 12 -40.05 5.83 50.05
CA PRO A 12 -40.84 5.80 48.82
C PRO A 12 -40.32 6.76 47.72
N ASP A 13 -40.76 6.50 46.48
CA ASP A 13 -40.79 7.47 45.38
C ASP A 13 -42.15 8.17 45.40
N PRO A 14 -42.20 9.51 45.45
CA PRO A 14 -43.36 10.20 44.90
C PRO A 14 -43.04 11.57 44.27
N PHE A 15 -43.72 11.84 43.15
CA PHE A 15 -43.83 13.11 42.41
C PHE A 15 -42.69 13.44 41.45
N ALA A 16 -42.88 13.24 40.14
CA ALA A 16 -43.77 14.01 39.26
C ALA A 16 -43.35 15.49 39.16
N ALA A 17 -42.91 15.88 37.96
CA ALA A 17 -43.42 17.01 37.18
C ALA A 17 -42.32 17.55 36.25
N MET A 18 -42.50 17.37 34.93
CA MET A 18 -42.62 18.45 33.93
C MET A 18 -42.10 18.03 32.57
N ASP A 19 -43.03 18.03 31.63
CA ASP A 19 -42.90 18.16 30.18
C ASP A 19 -43.63 19.50 29.83
N PRO A 20 -43.68 20.01 28.59
CA PRO A 20 -42.67 20.35 27.58
C PRO A 20 -42.66 21.88 27.27
N LEU A 21 -41.89 22.30 26.26
CA LEU A 21 -42.21 23.31 25.21
C LEU A 21 -41.32 24.56 25.04
N HIS A 22 -41.05 24.83 23.75
CA HIS A 22 -40.67 26.09 23.07
C HIS A 22 -39.24 26.62 23.36
N ALA A 23 -38.44 27.08 22.39
CA ALA A 23 -38.76 27.84 21.18
C ALA A 23 -37.62 27.67 20.12
N VAL A 24 -37.95 27.48 18.84
CA VAL A 24 -37.95 28.49 17.76
C VAL A 24 -36.55 28.90 17.25
N LEU A 25 -36.36 28.55 15.97
CA LEU A 25 -35.40 28.88 14.90
C LEU A 25 -34.97 30.38 14.78
N PRO A 26 -34.39 30.86 13.64
CA PRO A 26 -33.06 30.65 13.03
C PRO A 26 -32.39 32.01 12.65
N VAL A 27 -31.09 32.08 12.31
CA VAL A 27 -30.57 33.22 11.49
C VAL A 27 -29.41 32.76 10.56
N PRO A 28 -29.33 33.28 9.32
CA PRO A 28 -28.70 32.61 8.18
C PRO A 28 -27.34 33.18 7.75
N LEU A 29 -26.61 32.38 6.95
CA LEU A 29 -25.52 32.83 6.09
C LEU A 29 -26.07 33.70 4.96
N MET A 30 -25.65 34.96 4.89
CA MET A 30 -25.78 35.79 3.70
C MET A 30 -24.46 35.86 2.93
N VAL A 31 -24.58 35.57 1.64
CA VAL A 31 -23.64 35.80 0.55
C VAL A 31 -23.71 37.28 0.09
N ARG A 32 -22.58 37.85 -0.35
CA ARG A 32 -22.42 38.87 -1.43
C ARG A 32 -20.93 39.21 -1.57
N SER A 33 -20.25 38.90 -2.68
CA SER A 33 -20.21 39.54 -4.01
C SER A 33 -19.33 40.80 -4.11
N GLU A 34 -18.25 40.65 -4.91
CA GLU A 34 -17.74 41.55 -5.97
C GLU A 34 -16.86 42.78 -5.61
N ASP A 35 -15.54 42.66 -5.90
CA ASP A 35 -14.69 43.42 -6.89
C ASP A 35 -14.63 44.98 -6.90
N PRO A 36 -13.68 45.71 -7.58
CA PRO A 36 -12.32 45.39 -8.12
C PRO A 36 -11.25 46.57 -8.12
N ILE A 37 -10.08 46.33 -8.78
CA ILE A 37 -9.05 47.21 -9.46
C ILE A 37 -8.22 48.29 -8.71
N SER A 38 -6.86 48.20 -8.89
CA SER A 38 -5.84 49.25 -9.21
C SER A 38 -4.61 49.18 -8.30
N GLY A 39 -3.35 49.28 -8.71
CA GLY A 39 -2.70 49.59 -10.00
C GLY A 39 -1.20 49.94 -9.75
N SER A 40 -0.42 50.06 -10.84
CA SER A 40 0.97 50.59 -10.98
C SER A 40 2.12 49.80 -10.33
N GLY A 41 3.17 49.35 -11.05
CA GLY A 41 4.19 50.12 -11.80
C GLY A 41 5.50 50.05 -10.97
N LEU A 42 6.75 49.89 -11.43
CA LEU A 42 7.48 50.07 -12.69
C LEU A 42 8.89 49.41 -12.52
N GLU A 43 9.53 49.09 -13.66
CA GLU A 43 10.97 49.20 -13.95
C GLU A 43 12.04 48.44 -13.13
N GLY A 44 12.93 47.71 -13.85
CA GLY A 44 14.31 47.48 -13.37
C GLY A 44 15.05 46.24 -13.87
N ASP A 45 15.27 46.10 -15.18
CA ASP A 45 16.47 45.46 -15.75
C ASP A 45 17.26 46.57 -16.48
N PRO A 46 18.58 46.47 -16.79
CA PRO A 46 19.51 45.35 -16.63
C PRO A 46 20.92 45.76 -16.09
N LYS A 47 21.81 44.81 -15.81
CA LYS A 47 23.25 45.06 -16.05
C LYS A 47 24.08 43.80 -16.32
N LEU A 48 24.61 43.78 -17.55
CA LEU A 48 25.81 43.07 -17.97
C LEU A 48 26.97 43.24 -16.96
N THR A 49 27.70 42.15 -16.75
CA THR A 49 29.17 42.18 -16.84
C THR A 49 29.65 40.90 -17.49
N ASP A 50 30.20 41.10 -18.68
CA ASP A 50 31.11 40.22 -19.41
C ASP A 50 32.51 40.31 -18.77
N VAL A 51 33.38 39.37 -19.11
CA VAL A 51 34.84 39.50 -19.34
C VAL A 51 35.72 38.41 -18.72
N SER A 52 36.48 37.81 -19.64
CA SER A 52 37.75 37.07 -19.57
C SER A 52 37.66 35.56 -19.31
N GLN A 53 37.73 34.73 -20.36
CA GLN A 53 38.94 34.38 -21.13
C GLN A 53 40.15 34.02 -20.26
N ASN A 54 40.52 32.73 -20.27
CA ASN A 54 41.92 32.38 -20.40
C ASN A 54 42.08 31.12 -21.26
N SER A 55 42.94 31.25 -22.27
CA SER A 55 43.31 30.26 -23.26
C SER A 55 44.50 29.42 -22.80
N ASN A 56 44.79 28.40 -23.61
CA ASN A 56 46.06 27.69 -23.84
C ASN A 56 46.20 26.33 -23.17
N ASN A 57 46.83 25.30 -23.76
CA ASN A 57 47.13 24.86 -25.14
C ASN A 57 48.19 23.75 -24.93
N SER A 58 48.09 22.62 -25.67
CA SER A 58 49.20 21.73 -26.13
C SER A 58 50.13 21.09 -25.06
N ASP A 59 50.83 19.96 -25.21
CA ASP A 59 51.13 19.02 -26.30
C ASP A 59 51.92 17.82 -25.69
N THR A 60 51.93 16.67 -26.39
CA THR A 60 52.96 15.61 -26.42
C THR A 60 53.26 14.81 -25.12
N SER A 61 53.37 13.47 -25.11
CA SER A 61 54.40 12.68 -25.80
C SER A 61 54.09 11.17 -25.73
N SER A 62 54.33 10.48 -26.85
CA SER A 62 54.45 9.03 -27.01
C SER A 62 55.56 8.42 -26.14
N THR A 63 55.49 7.13 -25.81
CA THR A 63 56.55 6.10 -25.95
C THR A 63 55.96 4.71 -25.60
N GLU A 64 55.68 3.88 -26.62
CA GLU A 64 55.86 2.42 -26.53
C GLU A 64 57.32 2.11 -26.96
N PRO A 65 57.93 0.94 -26.59
CA PRO A 65 57.74 -0.25 -27.44
C PRO A 65 57.78 -1.62 -26.73
N ASP A 66 57.01 -2.55 -27.32
CA ASP A 66 57.30 -3.96 -27.66
C ASP A 66 58.10 -4.88 -26.73
N THR A 67 57.56 -6.10 -26.48
CA THR A 67 58.01 -7.37 -27.13
C THR A 67 57.52 -8.62 -26.36
N MET A 68 56.63 -9.40 -26.99
CA MET A 68 56.31 -10.83 -26.75
C MET A 68 57.50 -11.74 -27.18
N PRO A 69 57.71 -13.02 -26.74
CA PRO A 69 56.78 -14.13 -27.05
C PRO A 69 56.78 -15.44 -26.19
N ALA A 70 55.69 -16.19 -26.39
CA ALA A 70 55.42 -17.65 -26.40
C ALA A 70 56.42 -18.70 -25.86
N ALA A 71 55.91 -19.74 -25.18
CA ALA A 71 55.74 -21.11 -25.70
C ALA A 71 55.22 -22.11 -24.64
N ALA A 72 54.56 -23.17 -25.12
CA ALA A 72 53.80 -24.20 -24.41
C ALA A 72 54.62 -25.37 -23.82
N SER A 73 54.04 -26.14 -22.87
CA SER A 73 53.89 -27.62 -22.88
C SER A 73 53.35 -28.18 -21.54
N ASP A 74 52.28 -29.00 -21.63
CA ASP A 74 51.67 -29.98 -20.68
C ASP A 74 52.61 -31.18 -20.29
N PRO A 75 52.20 -32.28 -19.60
CA PRO A 75 51.28 -32.54 -18.45
C PRO A 75 51.85 -33.56 -17.40
N GLU A 76 51.21 -33.76 -16.22
CA GLU A 76 51.20 -35.01 -15.37
C GLU A 76 50.36 -34.71 -14.09
N ALA A 77 49.16 -35.25 -13.85
CA ALA A 77 48.70 -36.61 -13.50
C ALA A 77 48.86 -37.00 -12.00
N GLU A 78 47.73 -37.42 -11.40
CA GLU A 78 47.53 -38.14 -10.12
C GLU A 78 47.74 -37.35 -8.80
N SER A 79 46.88 -37.34 -7.78
CA SER A 79 45.79 -38.24 -7.34
C SER A 79 44.78 -37.50 -6.44
N ALA A 80 43.54 -37.99 -6.47
CA ALA A 80 42.44 -37.64 -5.55
C ALA A 80 42.70 -38.11 -4.10
N PRO A 81 41.88 -37.63 -3.15
CA PRO A 81 40.91 -38.59 -2.59
C PRO A 81 39.47 -38.08 -2.64
N GLN A 82 38.59 -39.02 -2.98
CA GLN A 82 37.14 -38.92 -2.91
C GLN A 82 36.65 -38.66 -1.49
N GLY A 83 35.67 -37.76 -1.38
CA GLY A 83 34.81 -37.63 -0.22
C GLY A 83 33.77 -36.54 -0.46
N ALA A 84 32.56 -36.96 -0.86
CA ALA A 84 31.25 -36.33 -0.67
C ALA A 84 31.19 -34.78 -0.56
N ALA A 85 30.43 -34.06 -1.36
CA ALA A 85 29.06 -34.34 -1.80
C ALA A 85 28.83 -33.69 -3.17
N GLU A 86 27.97 -34.33 -3.95
CA GLU A 86 27.37 -33.78 -5.16
C GLU A 86 26.80 -32.39 -4.85
N PRO A 87 26.93 -31.40 -5.76
CA PRO A 87 26.15 -30.18 -5.63
C PRO A 87 24.70 -30.63 -5.73
N GLY A 88 24.01 -30.65 -4.59
CA GLY A 88 22.57 -30.71 -4.56
C GLY A 88 22.09 -29.59 -5.45
N ASP A 89 21.57 -29.97 -6.62
CA ASP A 89 20.70 -29.16 -7.44
C ASP A 89 19.45 -28.90 -6.59
N SER A 90 19.57 -27.97 -5.62
CA SER A 90 18.42 -27.33 -5.02
C SER A 90 17.92 -26.36 -6.07
N SER A 91 17.05 -26.87 -6.93
CA SER A 91 16.34 -26.13 -7.96
C SER A 91 15.39 -25.03 -7.40
N ASP A 92 15.64 -24.52 -6.19
CA ASP A 92 14.93 -23.43 -5.52
C ASP A 92 15.62 -22.06 -5.73
N ASP A 93 16.84 -22.02 -6.29
CA ASP A 93 17.63 -20.78 -6.54
C ASP A 93 17.08 -19.85 -7.64
N LYS A 94 15.88 -20.11 -8.18
CA LYS A 94 15.35 -19.37 -9.34
C LYS A 94 14.56 -18.11 -9.01
N ASN A 95 14.54 -17.66 -7.76
CA ASN A 95 13.73 -16.49 -7.38
C ASN A 95 14.48 -15.40 -6.60
N GLU A 96 15.81 -15.46 -6.56
CA GLU A 96 16.62 -14.37 -6.01
C GLU A 96 17.00 -13.38 -7.11
N THR A 97 16.71 -12.09 -6.89
CA THR A 97 17.12 -11.02 -7.80
C THR A 97 18.07 -10.09 -7.06
N ALA A 98 19.19 -9.73 -7.70
CA ALA A 98 20.17 -8.81 -7.15
C ALA A 98 20.14 -7.46 -7.89
N GLY A 99 20.40 -6.38 -7.17
CA GLY A 99 20.45 -5.03 -7.71
C GLY A 99 21.52 -4.19 -7.02
N ARG A 100 22.16 -3.29 -7.76
CA ARG A 100 23.09 -2.30 -7.20
C ARG A 100 22.38 -0.97 -6.99
N GLY A 101 22.81 -0.24 -5.97
CA GLY A 101 22.24 1.04 -5.61
C GLY A 101 22.97 1.64 -4.43
N TRP A 102 22.26 2.45 -3.65
CA TRP A 102 22.77 3.03 -2.41
C TRP A 102 21.79 2.86 -1.27
N VAL A 103 22.27 2.92 -0.03
CA VAL A 103 21.47 2.96 1.20
C VAL A 103 21.92 4.13 2.08
N VAL A 104 21.04 4.67 2.91
CA VAL A 104 21.38 5.64 3.96
C VAL A 104 21.45 4.92 5.30
N PRO A 105 22.64 4.73 5.89
CA PRO A 105 22.77 4.21 7.24
C PRO A 105 22.19 5.18 8.27
N PRO A 106 21.79 4.70 9.46
CA PRO A 106 21.29 5.55 10.53
C PRO A 106 22.27 6.69 10.85
N GLY A 107 21.82 7.95 10.67
CA GLY A 107 22.63 9.15 10.94
C GLY A 107 23.79 9.40 9.96
N GLY A 108 23.86 8.64 8.86
CA GLY A 108 24.94 8.70 7.87
C GLY A 108 24.56 9.41 6.57
N SER A 109 25.48 9.34 5.60
CA SER A 109 25.26 9.74 4.20
C SER A 109 25.06 8.51 3.32
N ARG A 110 24.61 8.70 2.07
CA ARG A 110 24.41 7.61 1.10
C ARG A 110 25.71 6.82 0.91
N VAL A 111 25.62 5.50 0.96
CA VAL A 111 26.72 4.58 0.69
C VAL A 111 26.30 3.55 -0.34
N ASP A 112 27.24 3.11 -1.18
CA ASP A 112 26.99 2.09 -2.18
C ASP A 112 26.63 0.74 -1.53
N ALA A 113 25.63 0.09 -2.11
CA ALA A 113 25.04 -1.13 -1.59
C ALA A 113 24.67 -2.10 -2.71
N LEU A 114 24.79 -3.38 -2.38
CA LEU A 114 24.24 -4.50 -3.12
C LEU A 114 22.98 -4.97 -2.38
N PHE A 115 21.89 -5.05 -3.13
CA PHE A 115 20.62 -5.56 -2.64
C PHE A 115 20.36 -6.93 -3.24
N VAL A 116 19.77 -7.82 -2.45
CA VAL A 116 19.28 -9.12 -2.89
C VAL A 116 17.87 -9.28 -2.36
N VAL A 117 16.89 -9.49 -3.23
CA VAL A 117 15.54 -9.86 -2.82
C VAL A 117 15.36 -11.36 -3.03
N SER A 118 14.98 -12.05 -1.96
CA SER A 118 14.55 -13.44 -1.95
C SER A 118 13.03 -13.51 -1.76
N PRO A 119 12.39 -14.69 -1.84
CA PRO A 119 10.93 -14.82 -1.67
C PRO A 119 10.38 -14.28 -0.35
N THR A 120 11.20 -14.16 0.69
CA THR A 120 10.75 -13.76 2.04
C THR A 120 11.57 -12.63 2.64
N ARG A 121 12.72 -12.26 2.07
CA ARG A 121 13.63 -11.28 2.67
C ARG A 121 14.23 -10.34 1.64
N LEU A 122 14.57 -9.14 2.11
CA LEU A 122 15.40 -8.17 1.43
C LEU A 122 16.74 -8.05 2.15
N GLY A 123 17.82 -8.46 1.48
CA GLY A 123 19.19 -8.31 1.91
C GLY A 123 19.79 -6.99 1.46
N ILE A 124 20.51 -6.33 2.35
CA ILE A 124 21.21 -5.06 2.14
C ILE A 124 22.67 -5.25 2.56
N GLY A 125 23.56 -5.42 1.60
CA GLY A 125 25.00 -5.51 1.82
C GLY A 125 25.69 -4.22 1.41
N ARG A 126 26.49 -3.62 2.29
CA ARG A 126 27.35 -2.50 1.91
C ARG A 126 28.47 -3.03 1.02
N THR A 127 28.73 -2.39 -0.11
CA THR A 127 29.84 -2.80 -0.99
C THR A 127 31.19 -2.33 -0.48
N GLU A 128 31.18 -1.31 0.38
CA GLU A 128 32.35 -0.76 1.06
C GLU A 128 32.26 -1.10 2.56
N GLY A 129 33.02 -2.10 2.98
CA GLY A 129 33.07 -2.58 4.37
C GLY A 129 33.05 -4.11 4.46
N GLU A 130 33.43 -4.63 5.62
CA GLU A 130 33.34 -6.07 5.95
C GLU A 130 32.10 -6.38 6.81
N ASP A 131 31.16 -5.44 6.90
CA ASP A 131 29.93 -5.59 7.68
C ASP A 131 29.06 -6.71 7.08
N GLU A 132 28.48 -7.55 7.94
CA GLU A 132 27.50 -8.55 7.51
C GLU A 132 26.28 -7.88 6.87
N PRO A 133 25.69 -8.48 5.82
CA PRO A 133 24.50 -7.92 5.18
C PRO A 133 23.32 -7.93 6.14
N VAL A 134 22.57 -6.83 6.14
CA VAL A 134 21.34 -6.70 6.91
C VAL A 134 20.21 -7.36 6.14
N TRP A 135 19.48 -8.27 6.80
CA TRP A 135 18.29 -8.89 6.22
C TRP A 135 17.02 -8.33 6.87
N VAL A 136 16.13 -7.83 6.03
CA VAL A 136 14.80 -7.36 6.40
C VAL A 136 13.78 -8.40 5.96
N GLU A 137 12.95 -8.89 6.87
CA GLU A 137 11.84 -9.78 6.51
C GLU A 137 10.80 -8.99 5.70
N LEU A 138 10.38 -9.48 4.54
CA LEU A 138 9.40 -8.79 3.71
C LEU A 138 8.08 -8.55 4.47
N MET A 139 7.71 -9.47 5.38
CA MET A 139 6.54 -9.32 6.26
C MET A 139 6.66 -8.23 7.32
N SER A 140 7.88 -7.82 7.65
CA SER A 140 8.10 -6.69 8.56
C SER A 140 7.92 -5.34 7.86
N ILE A 141 7.90 -5.29 6.52
CA ILE A 141 7.75 -4.04 5.77
C ILE A 141 6.30 -3.54 5.86
N ARG A 142 6.12 -2.34 6.39
CA ARG A 142 4.83 -1.65 6.55
C ARG A 142 4.61 -0.54 5.54
N GLY A 143 5.70 0.02 5.01
CA GLY A 143 5.66 1.03 3.97
C GLY A 143 6.81 0.85 3.01
N LEU A 144 6.51 0.99 1.72
CA LEU A 144 7.50 1.10 0.66
C LEU A 144 7.00 2.17 -0.30
N ASP A 145 7.72 3.28 -0.37
CA ASP A 145 7.33 4.42 -1.21
C ASP A 145 8.50 4.92 -2.05
N ALA A 146 8.20 5.46 -3.23
CA ALA A 146 9.16 6.18 -4.06
C ALA A 146 9.13 7.66 -3.66
N ILE A 147 10.28 8.20 -3.28
CA ILE A 147 10.38 9.57 -2.80
C ILE A 147 11.08 10.48 -3.84
N GLY A 148 10.53 11.68 -4.03
CA GLY A 148 11.06 12.68 -4.97
C GLY A 148 10.47 12.64 -6.38
N ASP A 149 10.98 13.51 -7.25
CA ASP A 149 10.38 13.81 -8.57
C ASP A 149 10.74 12.81 -9.69
N GLY A 150 11.10 11.57 -9.33
CA GLY A 150 11.46 10.49 -10.25
C GLY A 150 12.94 10.06 -10.19
N PRO A 151 13.35 9.12 -11.08
CA PRO A 151 14.68 8.52 -11.03
C PRO A 151 15.79 9.54 -11.27
N LYS A 152 16.81 9.52 -10.40
CA LYS A 152 18.03 10.31 -10.54
C LYS A 152 19.19 9.36 -10.83
N ASP A 153 19.95 9.65 -11.88
CA ASP A 153 21.05 8.79 -12.34
C ASP A 153 20.63 7.32 -12.56
N GLY A 154 19.38 7.11 -13.00
CA GLY A 154 18.82 5.77 -13.24
C GLY A 154 18.37 5.03 -11.98
N LEU A 155 18.39 5.68 -10.81
CA LEU A 155 17.92 5.13 -9.54
C LEU A 155 16.70 5.88 -9.03
N THR A 156 15.64 5.14 -8.72
CA THR A 156 14.48 5.60 -7.95
C THR A 156 14.86 5.65 -6.49
N GLU A 157 14.68 6.82 -5.87
CA GLU A 157 14.84 6.96 -4.44
C GLU A 157 13.62 6.38 -3.73
N VAL A 158 13.84 5.51 -2.76
CA VAL A 158 12.79 4.78 -2.05
C VAL A 158 12.97 4.90 -0.54
N GLU A 159 11.85 4.88 0.16
CA GLU A 159 11.78 4.79 1.61
C GLU A 159 11.09 3.49 2.03
N ILE A 160 11.73 2.73 2.91
CA ILE A 160 11.21 1.48 3.47
C ILE A 160 10.95 1.73 4.96
N THR A 161 9.71 1.49 5.39
CA THR A 161 9.33 1.52 6.81
C THR A 161 9.05 0.11 7.29
N THR A 162 9.68 -0.31 8.38
CA THR A 162 9.45 -1.61 9.03
C THR A 162 8.52 -1.50 10.24
N ASP A 163 8.01 -2.64 10.71
CA ASP A 163 7.08 -2.76 11.84
C ASP A 163 7.65 -2.29 13.18
N ASP A 164 8.97 -2.41 13.36
CA ASP A 164 9.71 -1.88 14.49
C ASP A 164 10.01 -0.37 14.38
N GLY A 165 9.46 0.29 13.36
CA GLY A 165 9.53 1.73 13.16
C GLY A 165 10.84 2.23 12.54
N ARG A 166 11.72 1.34 12.06
CA ARG A 166 12.90 1.78 11.31
C ARG A 166 12.50 2.29 9.94
N VAL A 167 13.19 3.34 9.52
CA VAL A 167 13.05 3.94 8.18
C VAL A 167 14.38 3.80 7.47
N ILE A 168 14.37 3.18 6.29
CA ILE A 168 15.55 2.93 5.47
C ILE A 168 15.37 3.66 4.14
N GLY A 169 16.22 4.65 3.89
CA GLY A 169 16.31 5.30 2.58
C GLY A 169 17.25 4.51 1.67
N ALA A 170 16.82 4.22 0.44
CA ALA A 170 17.63 3.53 -0.55
C ALA A 170 17.42 4.11 -1.96
N GLY A 171 18.33 3.79 -2.87
CA GLY A 171 18.19 4.09 -4.29
C GLY A 171 18.29 2.82 -5.11
N TRP A 172 17.26 2.51 -5.90
CA TRP A 172 17.17 1.27 -6.67
C TRP A 172 16.92 1.53 -8.14
N THR A 173 17.43 0.66 -9.01
CA THR A 173 16.99 0.64 -10.41
C THR A 173 15.52 0.25 -10.49
N GLU A 174 14.81 0.72 -11.51
CA GLU A 174 13.40 0.35 -11.76
C GLU A 174 13.20 -1.17 -11.82
N THR A 175 14.12 -1.90 -12.46
CA THR A 175 14.11 -3.37 -12.51
C THR A 175 14.12 -3.99 -11.13
N PHE A 176 14.92 -3.45 -10.21
CA PHE A 176 15.01 -3.96 -8.85
C PHE A 176 13.78 -3.56 -8.02
N CYS A 177 13.23 -2.35 -8.22
CA CYS A 177 11.95 -1.96 -7.62
C CYS A 177 10.85 -2.97 -7.98
N ASN A 178 10.73 -3.33 -9.26
CA ASN A 178 9.74 -4.29 -9.74
C ASN A 178 9.91 -5.67 -9.09
N ALA A 179 11.15 -6.15 -8.97
CA ALA A 179 11.43 -7.42 -8.30
C ALA A 179 11.04 -7.42 -6.82
N VAL A 180 11.29 -6.32 -6.09
CA VAL A 180 10.90 -6.18 -4.68
C VAL A 180 9.38 -6.13 -4.52
N VAL A 181 8.68 -5.36 -5.36
CA VAL A 181 7.21 -5.27 -5.34
C VAL A 181 6.58 -6.62 -5.67
N GLU A 182 7.13 -7.35 -6.64
CA GLU A 182 6.67 -8.69 -7.00
C GLU A 182 6.87 -9.68 -5.83
N ALA A 183 8.05 -9.67 -5.20
CA ALA A 183 8.32 -10.50 -4.04
C ALA A 183 7.33 -10.20 -2.90
N LEU A 184 7.15 -8.93 -2.53
CA LEU A 184 6.18 -8.50 -1.52
C LEU A 184 4.76 -8.97 -1.84
N SER A 185 4.32 -8.81 -3.09
CA SER A 185 2.99 -9.23 -3.52
C SER A 185 2.77 -10.74 -3.35
N ARG A 186 3.78 -11.54 -3.68
CA ARG A 186 3.74 -13.01 -3.47
C ARG A 186 3.76 -13.37 -1.99
N THR A 187 4.58 -12.70 -1.20
CA THR A 187 4.69 -12.94 0.25
C THR A 187 3.34 -12.70 0.92
N ILE A 188 2.65 -11.60 0.59
CA ILE A 188 1.34 -11.30 1.17
C ILE A 188 0.26 -12.30 0.68
N ALA A 189 0.28 -12.67 -0.61
CA ALA A 189 -0.63 -13.68 -1.14
C ALA A 189 -0.43 -15.05 -0.47
N ALA A 190 0.81 -15.44 -0.18
CA ALA A 190 1.14 -16.68 0.50
C ALA A 190 0.67 -16.69 1.96
N GLU A 191 0.77 -15.58 2.68
CA GLU A 191 0.22 -15.47 4.04
C GLU A 191 -1.30 -15.53 4.05
N ALA A 192 -1.97 -14.84 3.12
CA ALA A 192 -3.41 -14.94 2.96
C ALA A 192 -3.85 -16.40 2.70
N ALA A 193 -3.14 -17.12 1.81
CA ALA A 193 -3.39 -18.53 1.55
C ALA A 193 -3.09 -19.44 2.75
N SER A 194 -2.04 -19.16 3.52
CA SER A 194 -1.70 -19.91 4.73
C SER A 194 -2.75 -19.71 5.84
N LEU A 195 -3.27 -18.50 6.00
CA LEU A 195 -4.36 -18.20 6.94
C LEU A 195 -5.65 -18.90 6.50
N ALA A 196 -5.92 -19.00 5.20
CA ALA A 196 -7.04 -19.76 4.66
C ALA A 196 -6.90 -21.28 4.86
N ASN A 197 -5.69 -21.83 4.75
CA ASN A 197 -5.41 -23.27 4.88
C ASN A 197 -5.27 -23.77 6.34
N SER A 198 -5.20 -22.87 7.33
CA SER A 198 -5.07 -23.24 8.76
C SER A 198 -6.41 -23.53 9.45
N ALA A 199 -7.53 -23.45 8.72
CA ALA A 199 -8.85 -23.90 9.18
C ALA A 199 -8.97 -25.44 9.00
N PRO A 200 -9.60 -26.17 9.94
CA PRO A 200 -9.63 -27.63 9.89
C PRO A 200 -10.38 -28.11 8.64
N GLU A 201 -9.71 -28.99 7.88
CA GLU A 201 -10.23 -29.60 6.66
C GLU A 201 -11.48 -30.46 6.92
N SER A 202 -12.62 -30.03 6.37
CA SER A 202 -13.59 -30.95 5.80
C SER A 202 -13.74 -30.63 4.32
N ARG A 203 -13.15 -31.46 3.47
CA ARG A 203 -13.35 -31.44 2.02
C ARG A 203 -14.75 -31.98 1.69
N ALA A 204 -15.75 -31.16 1.94
CA ALA A 204 -17.09 -31.17 1.37
C ALA A 204 -17.66 -29.76 1.61
N GLU A 205 -18.09 -29.09 0.52
CA GLU A 205 -18.53 -27.69 0.45
C GLU A 205 -17.41 -26.63 0.49
N ARG A 206 -17.35 -25.84 -0.60
CA ARG A 206 -16.58 -24.60 -0.71
C ARG A 206 -17.02 -23.69 0.45
N PRO A 207 -16.12 -23.18 1.32
CA PRO A 207 -16.53 -22.15 2.26
C PRO A 207 -16.83 -20.92 1.42
N ALA A 208 -18.10 -20.51 1.38
CA ALA A 208 -18.51 -19.29 0.74
C ALA A 208 -17.66 -18.16 1.29
N GLY A 209 -16.81 -17.55 0.46
CA GLY A 209 -16.08 -16.35 0.84
C GLY A 209 -17.13 -15.30 1.21
N VAL A 210 -17.17 -14.90 2.47
CA VAL A 210 -18.04 -13.81 2.94
C VAL A 210 -17.15 -12.75 3.56
N LEU A 211 -17.20 -11.54 3.01
CA LEU A 211 -16.56 -10.35 3.55
C LEU A 211 -17.63 -9.48 4.20
N GLU A 212 -17.64 -9.45 5.52
CA GLU A 212 -18.56 -8.62 6.31
C GLU A 212 -17.87 -7.32 6.75
N LEU A 213 -18.55 -6.20 6.53
CA LEU A 213 -18.09 -4.87 6.87
C LEU A 213 -19.16 -4.19 7.76
N GLU A 214 -18.83 -3.98 9.03
CA GLU A 214 -19.81 -3.53 10.05
C GLU A 214 -19.94 -2.01 10.15
N ASP A 215 -18.85 -1.25 10.11
CA ASP A 215 -18.88 0.22 10.19
C ASP A 215 -18.76 0.87 8.80
N VAL A 216 -19.83 0.69 8.01
CA VAL A 216 -19.89 1.20 6.64
C VAL A 216 -20.78 2.44 6.56
N THR A 217 -20.43 3.37 5.69
CA THR A 217 -21.29 4.49 5.31
C THR A 217 -21.60 4.41 3.82
N TYR A 218 -22.88 4.24 3.48
CA TYR A 218 -23.35 4.38 2.10
C TYR A 218 -23.14 5.82 1.64
N LEU A 219 -22.46 6.02 0.51
CA LEU A 219 -22.12 7.34 -0.03
C LEU A 219 -23.05 7.77 -1.17
N GLY A 220 -23.71 6.83 -1.83
CA GLY A 220 -24.66 7.11 -2.91
C GLY A 220 -24.54 6.15 -4.08
N GLY A 221 -25.40 6.37 -5.08
CA GLY A 221 -25.28 5.75 -6.39
C GLY A 221 -26.27 4.63 -6.68
N PHE A 222 -26.84 3.98 -5.67
CA PHE A 222 -27.80 2.90 -5.89
C PHE A 222 -29.15 3.44 -6.41
N PRO A 223 -29.81 2.75 -7.37
CA PRO A 223 -31.07 3.20 -7.93
C PRO A 223 -32.15 3.41 -6.86
N ASN A 224 -32.90 4.50 -6.98
CA ASN A 224 -33.97 4.90 -6.05
C ASN A 224 -33.52 5.21 -4.61
N GLU A 225 -32.23 5.14 -4.31
CA GLU A 225 -31.68 5.53 -3.02
C GLU A 225 -31.08 6.95 -3.09
N SER A 226 -31.42 7.77 -2.10
CA SER A 226 -30.91 9.14 -2.04
C SER A 226 -29.38 9.15 -1.88
N LYS A 227 -28.66 10.07 -2.53
CA LYS A 227 -27.21 10.33 -2.33
C LYS A 227 -26.88 10.99 -0.99
N LYS A 228 -27.46 10.50 0.11
CA LYS A 228 -27.18 10.94 1.47
C LYS A 228 -26.39 9.87 2.19
N ARG A 229 -25.45 10.30 3.01
CA ARG A 229 -24.66 9.42 3.87
C ARG A 229 -25.56 8.72 4.87
N LYS A 230 -25.52 7.39 4.89
CA LYS A 230 -26.28 6.55 5.81
C LYS A 230 -25.35 5.49 6.38
N ARG A 231 -25.36 5.29 7.70
CA ARG A 231 -24.61 4.20 8.33
C ARG A 231 -25.28 2.87 7.97
N CYS A 232 -24.48 1.87 7.63
CA CYS A 232 -24.94 0.56 7.20
C CYS A 232 -23.87 -0.50 7.49
N THR A 233 -24.26 -1.76 7.31
CA THR A 233 -23.36 -2.89 7.16
C THR A 233 -23.38 -3.34 5.71
N ALA A 234 -22.26 -3.87 5.23
CA ALA A 234 -22.16 -4.45 3.90
C ALA A 234 -21.62 -5.88 4.00
N VAL A 235 -22.23 -6.80 3.26
CA VAL A 235 -21.82 -8.20 3.18
C VAL A 235 -21.59 -8.50 1.72
N LEU A 236 -20.37 -8.88 1.36
CA LEU A 236 -20.04 -9.36 0.03
C LEU A 236 -19.88 -10.88 0.12
N SER A 237 -20.65 -11.63 -0.67
CA SER A 237 -20.66 -13.10 -0.69
C SER A 237 -20.58 -13.63 -2.12
N GLU A 238 -20.63 -14.95 -2.32
CA GLU A 238 -20.71 -15.54 -3.67
C GLU A 238 -21.95 -15.09 -4.47
N GLU A 239 -23.03 -14.68 -3.79
CA GLU A 239 -24.27 -14.26 -4.47
C GLU A 239 -24.21 -12.80 -4.96
N GLY A 240 -23.34 -11.98 -4.36
CA GLY A 240 -23.27 -10.57 -4.65
C GLY A 240 -22.91 -9.73 -3.42
N MET A 241 -23.29 -8.46 -3.47
CA MET A 241 -23.19 -7.54 -2.34
C MET A 241 -24.59 -7.26 -1.78
N GLU A 242 -24.73 -7.37 -0.47
CA GLU A 242 -25.90 -6.93 0.28
C GLU A 242 -25.51 -5.80 1.24
N VAL A 243 -26.32 -4.75 1.29
CA VAL A 243 -26.14 -3.64 2.21
C VAL A 243 -27.43 -3.39 2.97
N SER A 244 -27.31 -3.35 4.29
CA SER A 244 -28.43 -3.18 5.21
C SER A 244 -28.14 -2.06 6.19
N GLY A 245 -29.15 -1.26 6.53
CA GLY A 245 -28.94 -0.18 7.50
C GLY A 245 -30.14 0.73 7.67
N PRO A 246 -30.17 1.54 8.74
CA PRO A 246 -31.29 2.43 9.02
C PRO A 246 -31.53 3.42 7.87
N GLY A 247 -32.73 3.37 7.30
CA GLY A 247 -33.15 4.27 6.22
C GLY A 247 -32.59 3.92 4.84
N LEU A 248 -31.96 2.75 4.68
CA LEU A 248 -31.72 2.12 3.38
C LEU A 248 -32.81 1.07 3.14
N THR A 249 -33.32 1.00 1.92
CA THR A 249 -34.02 -0.20 1.46
C THR A 249 -33.00 -1.33 1.30
N ASP A 250 -33.39 -2.59 1.51
CA ASP A 250 -32.50 -3.74 1.32
C ASP A 250 -31.85 -3.67 -0.07
N MET A 251 -30.56 -3.36 -0.07
CA MET A 251 -29.80 -3.04 -1.27
C MET A 251 -29.00 -4.27 -1.65
N ARG A 252 -29.32 -4.87 -2.79
CA ARG A 252 -28.64 -6.07 -3.30
C ARG A 252 -28.11 -5.82 -4.71
N LEU A 253 -26.85 -6.16 -4.93
CA LEU A 253 -26.20 -6.16 -6.24
C LEU A 253 -25.71 -7.58 -6.53
N ALA A 254 -26.23 -8.21 -7.58
CA ALA A 254 -25.68 -9.48 -8.04
C ALA A 254 -24.37 -9.23 -8.81
N TRP A 255 -23.38 -10.13 -8.72
CA TRP A 255 -22.10 -9.97 -9.44
C TRP A 255 -22.29 -9.84 -10.95
N GLY A 256 -23.30 -10.49 -11.53
CA GLY A 256 -23.63 -10.35 -12.95
C GLY A 256 -24.10 -8.96 -13.39
N GLN A 257 -24.30 -8.03 -12.45
CA GLN A 257 -24.62 -6.62 -12.71
C GLN A 257 -23.43 -5.69 -12.44
N VAL A 258 -22.31 -6.23 -11.93
CA VAL A 258 -21.14 -5.47 -11.50
C VAL A 258 -20.01 -5.69 -12.50
N ARG A 259 -19.59 -4.62 -13.17
CA ARG A 259 -18.49 -4.65 -14.15
C ARG A 259 -17.14 -4.58 -13.46
N SER A 260 -17.02 -3.75 -12.41
CA SER A 260 -15.78 -3.65 -11.65
C SER A 260 -15.98 -3.28 -10.19
N VAL A 261 -15.05 -3.74 -9.36
CA VAL A 261 -14.92 -3.35 -7.96
C VAL A 261 -13.53 -2.75 -7.73
N GLU A 262 -13.49 -1.60 -7.06
CA GLU A 262 -12.25 -0.92 -6.68
C GLU A 262 -12.34 -0.49 -5.21
N ALA A 263 -11.29 -0.77 -4.43
CA ALA A 263 -11.14 -0.24 -3.08
C ALA A 263 -10.14 0.92 -3.10
N GLN A 264 -10.59 2.14 -2.86
CA GLN A 264 -9.77 3.36 -2.94
C GLN A 264 -9.43 3.88 -1.54
N ASN A 265 -8.19 4.32 -1.33
CA ASN A 265 -7.82 5.06 -0.11
C ASN A 265 -8.41 6.48 -0.11
N SER A 266 -8.21 7.26 0.97
CA SER A 266 -8.83 8.59 1.10
C SER A 266 -8.40 9.60 0.03
N ASP A 267 -7.16 9.51 -0.44
CA ASP A 267 -6.64 10.40 -1.48
C ASP A 267 -7.13 9.95 -2.86
N GLU A 268 -7.11 8.65 -3.14
CA GLU A 268 -7.67 8.07 -4.36
C GLU A 268 -9.16 8.42 -4.51
N ALA A 269 -9.97 8.26 -3.46
CA ALA A 269 -11.38 8.64 -3.47
C ALA A 269 -11.58 10.14 -3.72
N ARG A 270 -10.70 10.98 -3.17
CA ARG A 270 -10.74 12.42 -3.39
C ARG A 270 -10.39 12.78 -4.84
N PHE A 271 -9.37 12.17 -5.42
CA PHE A 271 -8.88 12.50 -6.75
C PHE A 271 -9.71 11.86 -7.88
N ARG A 272 -10.14 10.61 -7.72
CA ARG A 272 -10.82 9.83 -8.76
C ARG A 272 -12.33 10.06 -8.76
N THR A 273 -12.95 10.07 -7.58
CA THR A 273 -14.41 10.11 -7.45
C THR A 273 -14.93 11.39 -6.79
N ASN A 274 -14.05 12.38 -6.57
CA ASN A 274 -14.36 13.65 -5.89
C ASN A 274 -15.12 13.44 -4.56
N THR A 275 -14.78 12.36 -3.86
CA THR A 275 -15.50 11.93 -2.66
C THR A 275 -14.57 12.01 -1.47
N LYS A 276 -14.97 12.81 -0.47
CA LYS A 276 -14.22 12.94 0.78
C LYS A 276 -14.63 11.84 1.76
N ILE A 277 -13.73 10.93 2.10
CA ILE A 277 -13.93 9.95 3.17
C ILE A 277 -13.03 10.27 4.36
N HIS A 278 -13.17 9.53 5.46
CA HIS A 278 -12.24 9.61 6.58
C HIS A 278 -10.84 9.10 6.18
N ARG A 279 -9.79 9.64 6.82
CA ARG A 279 -8.38 9.38 6.47
C ARG A 279 -8.03 7.88 6.56
N ASP A 280 -8.50 7.24 7.62
CA ASP A 280 -8.21 5.83 7.92
C ASP A 280 -9.29 4.89 7.36
N SER A 281 -9.97 5.31 6.29
CA SER A 281 -11.09 4.58 5.70
C SER A 281 -10.83 4.29 4.23
N SER A 282 -11.52 3.28 3.72
CA SER A 282 -11.46 2.91 2.31
C SER A 282 -12.83 3.13 1.66
N ALA A 283 -12.84 3.69 0.46
CA ALA A 283 -14.02 3.74 -0.37
C ALA A 283 -14.12 2.45 -1.21
N LEU A 284 -15.24 1.77 -1.17
CA LEU A 284 -15.57 0.72 -2.13
C LEU A 284 -16.41 1.31 -3.25
N VAL A 285 -15.93 1.18 -4.48
CA VAL A 285 -16.56 1.69 -5.69
C VAL A 285 -16.96 0.49 -6.55
N PHE A 286 -18.26 0.34 -6.74
CA PHE A 286 -18.84 -0.68 -7.61
C PHE A 286 -19.35 0.01 -8.86
N GLU A 287 -18.74 -0.27 -10.00
CA GLU A 287 -19.30 0.11 -11.29
C GLU A 287 -20.20 -1.00 -11.77
N CYS A 288 -21.49 -0.69 -11.87
CA CYS A 288 -22.51 -1.60 -12.34
C CYS A 288 -22.84 -1.35 -13.81
N ASP A 289 -23.72 -2.19 -14.35
CA ASP A 289 -24.36 -1.93 -15.62
C ASP A 289 -25.16 -0.62 -15.62
N ASP A 290 -25.48 -0.13 -16.82
CA ASP A 290 -26.19 1.13 -17.05
C ASP A 290 -25.51 2.38 -16.44
N ASP A 291 -24.19 2.34 -16.30
CA ASP A 291 -23.33 3.42 -15.77
C ASP A 291 -23.71 3.86 -14.35
N VAL A 292 -24.25 2.92 -13.57
CA VAL A 292 -24.55 3.09 -12.16
C VAL A 292 -23.28 2.84 -11.35
N THR A 293 -22.84 3.83 -10.55
CA THR A 293 -21.70 3.66 -9.64
C THR A 293 -22.17 3.70 -8.19
N VAL A 294 -22.09 2.58 -7.49
CA VAL A 294 -22.45 2.48 -6.06
C VAL A 294 -21.20 2.67 -5.21
N MET A 295 -21.30 3.49 -4.17
CA MET A 295 -20.16 3.84 -3.33
C MET A 295 -20.44 3.61 -1.85
N LEU A 296 -19.50 2.95 -1.17
CA LEU A 296 -19.50 2.73 0.27
C LEU A 296 -18.18 3.25 0.86
N GLU A 297 -18.20 3.71 2.11
CA GLU A 297 -17.01 4.01 2.91
C GLU A 297 -16.92 2.99 4.05
N ALA A 298 -15.90 2.14 4.04
CA ALA A 298 -15.59 1.22 5.13
C ALA A 298 -14.63 1.90 6.12
N ARG A 299 -15.09 2.15 7.35
CA ARG A 299 -14.29 2.77 8.40
C ARG A 299 -13.30 1.80 9.01
N ASP A 300 -12.15 2.34 9.45
CA ASP A 300 -11.05 1.61 10.09
C ASP A 300 -10.64 0.34 9.32
N CYS A 301 -10.81 0.37 7.99
CA CYS A 301 -10.57 -0.74 7.09
C CYS A 301 -9.44 -0.34 6.13
N PRO A 302 -8.20 -0.80 6.36
CA PRO A 302 -7.07 -0.43 5.53
C PRO A 302 -7.24 -0.92 4.08
N THR A 303 -6.89 -0.07 3.10
CA THR A 303 -7.20 -0.31 1.68
C THR A 303 -6.50 -1.54 1.11
N ILE A 304 -5.23 -1.78 1.49
CA ILE A 304 -4.44 -2.90 0.95
C ILE A 304 -5.04 -4.26 1.36
N PRO A 305 -5.28 -4.56 2.65
CA PRO A 305 -6.01 -5.76 3.06
C PRO A 305 -7.39 -5.90 2.41
N LEU A 306 -8.14 -4.79 2.28
CA LEU A 306 -9.46 -4.80 1.66
C LEU A 306 -9.40 -5.19 0.18
N ARG A 307 -8.43 -4.67 -0.59
CA ARG A 307 -8.19 -5.06 -1.98
C ARG A 307 -7.92 -6.57 -2.08
N GLN A 308 -7.12 -7.13 -1.19
CA GLN A 308 -6.78 -8.56 -1.19
C GLN A 308 -7.98 -9.46 -0.84
N ALA A 309 -8.80 -9.03 0.12
CA ALA A 309 -10.03 -9.72 0.47
C ALA A 309 -11.01 -9.75 -0.73
N ILE A 310 -11.12 -8.63 -1.46
CA ILE A 310 -11.95 -8.55 -2.68
C ILE A 310 -11.40 -9.46 -3.78
N VAL A 311 -10.07 -9.48 -4.01
CA VAL A 311 -9.44 -10.37 -5.00
C VAL A 311 -9.75 -11.84 -4.69
N THR A 312 -9.64 -12.22 -3.42
CA THR A 312 -9.93 -13.59 -2.98
C THR A 312 -11.40 -13.92 -3.16
N LEU A 313 -12.29 -12.99 -2.84
CA LEU A 313 -13.74 -13.17 -2.95
C LEU A 313 -14.22 -13.29 -4.40
N LEU A 314 -13.63 -12.50 -5.30
CA LEU A 314 -14.04 -12.42 -6.70
C LEU A 314 -13.26 -13.36 -7.61
N ASP A 315 -12.39 -14.21 -7.07
CA ASP A 315 -11.61 -15.16 -7.86
C ASP A 315 -12.52 -16.08 -8.69
N GLY A 316 -12.26 -16.12 -10.00
CA GLY A 316 -13.07 -16.88 -10.96
C GLY A 316 -14.42 -16.23 -11.36
N LEU A 317 -14.75 -15.03 -10.88
CA LEU A 317 -15.90 -14.26 -11.35
C LEU A 317 -15.52 -13.32 -12.51
N ASP A 318 -16.46 -13.04 -13.41
CA ASP A 318 -16.29 -12.10 -14.52
C ASP A 318 -16.52 -10.64 -14.05
N VAL A 319 -15.75 -10.23 -13.03
CA VAL A 319 -15.79 -8.89 -12.43
C VAL A 319 -14.38 -8.33 -12.42
N ALA A 320 -14.17 -7.16 -13.04
CA ALA A 320 -12.84 -6.55 -13.07
C ALA A 320 -12.45 -5.96 -11.71
N ILE A 321 -11.22 -6.22 -11.29
CA ILE A 321 -10.65 -5.61 -10.08
C ILE A 321 -9.69 -4.52 -10.52
N LYS A 322 -9.92 -3.29 -10.03
CA LYS A 322 -9.13 -2.10 -10.36
C LYS A 322 -8.28 -1.63 -9.19
#